data_AF-A0A3N2JUT2-F1
#
_entry.id   AF-A0A3N2JUT2-F1
#
_cell.length_a   1.000
_cell.length_b   1.000
_cell.length_c   1.000
_cell.angle_alpha   90.00
_cell.angle_beta   90.00
_cell.angle_gamma   90.00
#
_symmetry.space_group_name_H-M   'P 1'
#
loop_
_entity.id
_entity.type
_entity.pdbx_description
1 polymer ?
#
loop_
_entity_poly.entity_id
_entity_poly.type
_entity_poly.pdbx_seq_one_letter_code
_entity_poly.pdbx_strand_id
1 'polypeptide(L)'
;MAGVAALVAVVALGGCGVRVDTPPPAEPSPGPHEVIRSSAVTDALQVEQLARTLGDEIASGDAPGAADGEAALLGQIADFASQHVAQLGGVYRSGLPGSAGAAPGETSTSATGTPDVADVDAGDVLDALAGASVRGRAGADSTRDGALARLLASVSTSQIVSAGRLADLVGARMPATIVPGDPALPEKTPAGLAAADLATLVASEDASGYTYEVEAARSTGSTRTRAVRLAAAHRDRAEGWARLVDVAGGAQDPRRVAYQIEGTSAKKTGRGLESSLATTYATLVGEAAPVHRAALVDLMAEATRDAGTWGAAQLPFPGMPERAAD
;
A
#
# COMPACT_ATOMS: atom_id res chain seq x y z
N MET A 1 62.03 -73.95 -5.23
CA MET A 1 62.53 -72.61 -5.57
C MET A 1 61.36 -71.78 -6.05
N ALA A 2 61.10 -70.65 -5.36
CA ALA A 2 60.35 -69.45 -5.79
C ALA A 2 58.93 -69.64 -6.35
N GLY A 3 57.90 -68.89 -5.97
CA GLY A 3 57.84 -67.68 -5.15
C GLY A 3 56.42 -67.13 -5.23
N VAL A 4 55.94 -66.72 -4.07
CA VAL A 4 54.70 -66.00 -3.72
C VAL A 4 54.42 -64.79 -4.63
N ALA A 5 53.15 -64.58 -5.00
CA ALA A 5 52.36 -63.38 -4.65
C ALA A 5 51.05 -63.29 -5.44
N ALA A 6 49.93 -63.54 -4.75
CA ALA A 6 48.59 -63.16 -5.16
C ALA A 6 48.39 -61.65 -4.90
N LEU A 7 47.97 -60.89 -5.91
CA LEU A 7 47.62 -59.48 -5.77
C LEU A 7 46.12 -59.31 -6.04
N VAL A 8 45.31 -59.58 -5.01
CA VAL A 8 43.89 -59.24 -4.99
C VAL A 8 43.81 -57.77 -4.58
N ALA A 9 43.54 -56.90 -5.56
CA ALA A 9 43.24 -55.49 -5.33
C ALA A 9 41.84 -55.38 -4.70
N VAL A 10 41.77 -55.35 -3.37
CA VAL A 10 40.58 -54.94 -2.64
C VAL A 10 40.40 -53.44 -2.86
N VAL A 11 39.48 -53.09 -3.76
CA VAL A 11 38.95 -51.73 -3.87
C VAL A 11 38.21 -51.47 -2.56
N ALA A 12 38.89 -50.80 -1.62
CA ALA A 12 38.25 -50.14 -0.50
C ALA A 12 37.38 -49.03 -1.10
N LEU A 13 36.12 -49.36 -1.38
CA LEU A 13 35.04 -48.40 -1.42
C LEU A 13 35.00 -47.77 -0.03
N GLY A 14 35.82 -46.73 0.17
CA GLY A 14 35.69 -45.79 1.26
C GLY A 14 34.30 -45.19 1.12
N GLY A 15 33.33 -45.83 1.79
CA GLY A 15 32.03 -45.26 2.02
C GLY A 15 32.28 -43.89 2.61
N CYS A 16 32.01 -42.85 1.83
CA CYS A 16 31.86 -41.50 2.34
C CYS A 16 30.86 -41.61 3.49
N GLY A 17 31.37 -41.57 4.71
CA GLY A 17 30.57 -41.53 5.92
C GLY A 17 29.80 -40.23 5.91
N VAL A 18 28.67 -40.22 5.20
CA VAL A 18 27.60 -39.26 5.45
C VAL A 18 27.15 -39.59 6.87
N ARG A 19 27.62 -38.78 7.83
CA ARG A 19 27.06 -38.71 9.17
C ARG A 19 25.55 -38.49 9.00
N VAL A 20 24.78 -39.54 9.22
CA VAL A 20 23.30 -39.51 9.28
C VAL A 20 22.82 -38.78 10.55
N ASP A 21 23.74 -38.25 11.36
CA ASP A 21 23.46 -37.57 12.62
C ASP A 21 23.20 -36.06 12.48
N THR A 22 23.30 -35.46 11.29
CA THR A 22 22.89 -34.06 11.13
C THR A 22 21.36 -34.04 11.00
N PRO A 23 20.62 -33.42 11.94
CA PRO A 23 19.18 -33.26 11.80
C PRO A 23 18.87 -32.62 10.45
N PRO A 24 17.75 -32.98 9.80
CA PRO A 24 17.33 -32.29 8.59
C PRO A 24 17.31 -30.77 8.84
N PRO A 25 17.68 -29.95 7.84
CA PRO A 25 17.66 -28.50 7.99
C PRO A 25 16.28 -28.05 8.49
N ALA A 26 16.26 -27.37 9.63
CA ALA A 26 15.03 -26.80 10.17
C ALA A 26 14.66 -25.54 9.39
N GLU A 27 13.36 -25.28 9.27
CA GLU A 27 12.87 -24.06 8.65
C GLU A 27 13.28 -22.83 9.47
N PRO A 28 13.84 -21.77 8.84
CA PRO A 28 14.15 -20.55 9.55
C PRO A 28 12.87 -19.92 10.12
N SER A 29 12.92 -19.49 11.38
CA SER A 29 11.87 -18.66 11.97
C SER A 29 11.77 -17.34 11.18
N PRO A 30 10.56 -16.92 10.77
CA PRO A 30 10.34 -15.60 10.18
C PRO A 30 10.86 -14.50 11.11
N GLY A 31 11.67 -13.59 10.57
CA GLY A 31 12.05 -12.37 11.26
C GLY A 31 10.92 -11.33 11.24
N PRO A 32 11.02 -10.22 12.00
CA PRO A 32 9.97 -9.19 12.05
C PRO A 32 9.58 -8.60 10.68
N HIS A 33 10.56 -8.41 9.79
CA HIS A 33 10.32 -7.96 8.41
C HIS A 33 9.44 -8.95 7.64
N GLU A 34 9.75 -10.24 7.76
CA GLU A 34 9.02 -11.31 7.08
C GLU A 34 7.60 -11.45 7.63
N VAL A 35 7.39 -11.27 8.93
CA VAL A 35 6.04 -11.27 9.53
C VAL A 35 5.17 -10.15 8.95
N ILE A 36 5.70 -8.93 8.85
CA ILE A 36 4.94 -7.80 8.28
C ILE A 36 4.64 -8.04 6.80
N ARG A 37 5.65 -8.46 6.02
CA ARG A 37 5.51 -8.73 4.58
C ARG A 37 4.50 -9.87 4.32
N SER A 38 4.62 -10.99 5.02
CA SER A 38 3.72 -12.14 4.86
C SER A 38 2.28 -11.81 5.28
N SER A 39 2.08 -11.03 6.36
CA SER A 39 0.75 -10.53 6.74
C SER A 39 0.13 -9.69 5.62
N ALA A 40 0.89 -8.80 4.99
CA ALA A 40 0.39 -7.99 3.88
C ALA A 40 0.06 -8.83 2.63
N VAL A 41 0.81 -9.91 2.38
CA VAL A 41 0.49 -10.89 1.33
C VAL A 41 -0.82 -11.62 1.63
N THR A 42 -1.01 -12.08 2.86
CA THR A 42 -2.26 -12.73 3.28
C THR A 42 -3.46 -11.81 3.10
N ASP A 43 -3.32 -10.55 3.51
CA ASP A 43 -4.37 -9.54 3.34
C ASP A 43 -4.73 -9.30 1.87
N ALA A 44 -3.71 -9.17 1.00
CA ALA A 44 -3.93 -8.99 -0.43
C ALA A 44 -4.59 -10.22 -1.08
N LEU A 45 -4.18 -11.44 -0.71
CA LEU A 45 -4.82 -12.67 -1.20
C LEU A 45 -6.29 -12.78 -0.76
N GLN A 46 -6.60 -12.38 0.47
CA GLN A 46 -7.98 -12.37 0.97
C GLN A 46 -8.85 -11.38 0.17
N VAL A 47 -8.35 -10.16 -0.06
CA VAL A 47 -9.03 -9.16 -0.89
C VAL A 47 -9.24 -9.66 -2.31
N GLU A 48 -8.22 -10.27 -2.93
CA GLU A 48 -8.30 -10.85 -4.27
C GLU A 48 -9.39 -11.93 -4.34
N GLN A 49 -9.39 -12.87 -3.38
CA GLN A 49 -10.35 -13.97 -3.35
C GLN A 49 -11.79 -13.46 -3.24
N LEU A 50 -12.07 -12.60 -2.26
CA LEU A 50 -13.42 -12.08 -2.04
C LEU A 50 -13.93 -11.27 -3.24
N ALA A 51 -13.08 -10.41 -3.81
CA ALA A 51 -13.45 -9.60 -4.95
C ALA A 51 -13.69 -10.46 -6.22
N ARG A 52 -12.90 -11.52 -6.45
CA ARG A 52 -13.15 -12.45 -7.57
C ARG A 52 -14.45 -13.22 -7.37
N THR A 53 -14.68 -13.78 -6.18
CA THR A 53 -15.88 -14.57 -5.89
C THR A 53 -17.15 -13.75 -6.15
N LEU A 54 -17.27 -12.56 -5.55
CA LEU A 54 -18.42 -11.70 -5.75
C LEU A 54 -18.51 -11.20 -7.21
N GLY A 55 -17.37 -10.86 -7.83
CA GLY A 55 -17.34 -10.41 -9.22
C GLY A 55 -17.86 -11.45 -10.21
N ASP A 56 -17.50 -12.73 -9.98
CA ASP A 56 -17.94 -13.86 -10.80
C ASP A 56 -19.44 -14.15 -10.60
N GLU A 57 -19.96 -14.06 -9.37
CA GLU A 57 -21.39 -14.22 -9.05
C GLU A 57 -22.27 -13.13 -9.68
N ILE A 58 -21.78 -11.87 -9.68
CA ILE A 58 -22.46 -10.78 -10.39
C ILE A 58 -22.41 -11.00 -11.90
N ALA A 59 -21.28 -11.44 -12.44
CA ALA A 59 -21.12 -11.69 -13.86
C ALA A 59 -21.97 -12.87 -14.38
N SER A 60 -22.21 -13.89 -13.56
CA SER A 60 -23.11 -15.01 -13.89
C SER A 60 -24.60 -14.65 -13.76
N GLY A 61 -24.93 -13.53 -13.13
CA GLY A 61 -26.30 -13.09 -12.87
C GLY A 61 -26.93 -13.75 -11.64
N ASP A 62 -26.12 -14.38 -10.80
CA ASP A 62 -26.56 -15.06 -9.57
C ASP A 62 -26.67 -14.09 -8.38
N ALA A 63 -26.09 -12.90 -8.48
CA ALA A 63 -26.18 -11.84 -7.47
C ALA A 63 -27.33 -10.82 -7.78
N PRO A 64 -28.51 -10.94 -7.14
CA PRO A 64 -29.61 -10.01 -7.36
C PRO A 64 -29.29 -8.61 -6.78
N GLY A 65 -29.58 -7.56 -7.55
CA GLY A 65 -29.46 -6.17 -7.07
C GLY A 65 -28.08 -5.54 -7.23
N ALA A 66 -27.17 -6.19 -7.95
CA ALA A 66 -25.85 -5.64 -8.27
C ALA A 66 -25.93 -4.30 -9.02
N ALA A 67 -25.03 -3.38 -8.68
CA ALA A 67 -24.95 -2.08 -9.31
C ALA A 67 -24.29 -2.17 -10.70
N ASP A 68 -24.66 -1.25 -11.60
CA ASP A 68 -24.03 -1.13 -12.92
C ASP A 68 -22.52 -0.88 -12.77
N GLY A 69 -21.70 -1.80 -13.30
CA GLY A 69 -20.24 -1.71 -13.24
C GLY A 69 -19.59 -2.29 -11.99
N GLU A 70 -20.37 -2.88 -11.07
CA GLU A 70 -19.84 -3.49 -9.84
C GLU A 70 -18.86 -4.63 -10.13
N ALA A 71 -19.23 -5.58 -10.98
CA ALA A 71 -18.32 -6.66 -11.41
C ALA A 71 -17.01 -6.14 -12.03
N ALA A 72 -17.06 -5.04 -12.79
CA ALA A 72 -15.86 -4.45 -13.38
C ALA A 72 -14.95 -3.80 -12.33
N LEU A 73 -15.52 -3.14 -11.33
CA LEU A 73 -14.77 -2.58 -10.22
C LEU A 73 -14.15 -3.68 -9.35
N LEU A 74 -14.90 -4.75 -9.05
CA LEU A 74 -14.40 -5.91 -8.31
C LEU A 74 -13.26 -6.61 -9.06
N GLY A 75 -13.38 -6.77 -10.38
CA GLY A 75 -12.28 -7.26 -11.22
C GLY A 75 -11.02 -6.39 -11.11
N GLN A 76 -11.16 -5.06 -11.16
CA GLN A 76 -10.04 -4.15 -10.94
C GLN A 76 -9.42 -4.27 -9.55
N ILE A 77 -10.23 -4.44 -8.50
CA ILE A 77 -9.77 -4.64 -7.12
C ILE A 77 -8.95 -5.94 -7.02
N ALA A 78 -9.45 -7.03 -7.61
CA ALA A 78 -8.74 -8.30 -7.66
C ALA A 78 -7.41 -8.19 -8.42
N ASP A 79 -7.39 -7.50 -9.56
CA ASP A 79 -6.17 -7.28 -10.34
C ASP A 79 -5.12 -6.47 -9.58
N PHE A 80 -5.53 -5.44 -8.83
CA PHE A 80 -4.62 -4.69 -7.97
C PHE A 80 -4.09 -5.53 -6.82
N ALA A 81 -4.96 -6.30 -6.15
CA ALA A 81 -4.55 -7.19 -5.08
C ALA A 81 -3.55 -8.25 -5.55
N SER A 82 -3.75 -8.81 -6.76
CA SER A 82 -2.80 -9.74 -7.37
C SER A 82 -1.43 -9.08 -7.62
N GLN A 83 -1.42 -7.84 -8.12
CA GLN A 83 -0.17 -7.08 -8.28
C GLN A 83 0.50 -6.78 -6.93
N HIS A 84 -0.28 -6.47 -5.88
CA HIS A 84 0.25 -6.27 -4.53
C HIS A 84 0.96 -7.53 -4.03
N VAL A 85 0.35 -8.70 -4.20
CA VAL A 85 0.98 -10.00 -3.86
C VAL A 85 2.30 -10.18 -4.60
N ALA A 86 2.32 -9.92 -5.91
CA ALA A 86 3.53 -10.05 -6.72
C ALA A 86 4.66 -9.13 -6.22
N GLN A 87 4.37 -7.85 -5.97
CA GLN A 87 5.36 -6.88 -5.50
C GLN A 87 5.80 -7.08 -4.05
N LEU A 88 4.96 -7.69 -3.22
CA LEU A 88 5.33 -8.14 -1.88
C LEU A 88 6.15 -9.43 -1.88
N GLY A 89 6.36 -10.07 -3.04
CA GLY A 89 7.16 -11.29 -3.20
C GLY A 89 6.40 -12.60 -2.98
N GLY A 90 5.06 -12.55 -2.92
CA GLY A 90 4.20 -13.73 -2.82
C GLY A 90 4.30 -14.50 -1.49
N VAL A 91 3.68 -15.68 -1.44
CA VAL A 91 3.72 -16.56 -0.28
C VAL A 91 5.13 -17.10 -0.08
N TYR A 92 5.63 -17.05 1.16
CA TYR A 92 6.94 -17.60 1.50
C TYR A 92 7.02 -19.09 1.16
N ARG A 93 8.10 -19.49 0.48
CA ARG A 93 8.41 -20.89 0.17
C ARG A 93 9.84 -21.17 0.63
N SER A 94 10.00 -21.97 1.68
CA SER A 94 11.31 -22.29 2.26
C SER A 94 12.18 -23.17 1.34
N GLY A 95 11.56 -23.88 0.39
CA GLY A 95 12.25 -24.81 -0.50
C GLY A 95 12.70 -26.11 0.17
N LEU A 96 12.37 -26.32 1.45
CA LEU A 96 12.66 -27.56 2.18
C LEU A 96 11.62 -28.64 1.82
N PRO A 97 12.06 -29.90 1.60
CA PRO A 97 11.15 -31.00 1.34
C PRO A 97 10.26 -31.24 2.58
N GLY A 98 8.94 -31.18 2.40
CA GLY A 98 7.95 -31.30 3.49
C GLY A 98 7.50 -29.97 4.07
N SER A 99 8.16 -28.84 3.78
CA SER A 99 7.69 -27.48 4.11
C SER A 99 6.65 -26.96 3.12
N ALA A 100 5.82 -27.84 2.54
CA ALA A 100 4.57 -27.37 1.96
C ALA A 100 3.82 -26.69 3.12
N GLY A 101 3.74 -25.35 3.07
CA GLY A 101 3.45 -24.49 4.21
C GLY A 101 2.45 -25.12 5.17
N ALA A 102 2.90 -25.36 6.41
CA ALA A 102 2.15 -25.95 7.51
C ALA A 102 0.77 -26.49 7.11
N ALA A 103 0.72 -27.73 6.61
CA ALA A 103 -0.52 -28.50 6.71
C ALA A 103 -0.92 -28.52 8.21
N PRO A 104 -2.18 -28.27 8.58
CA PRO A 104 -2.60 -28.30 9.97
C PRO A 104 -2.45 -29.73 10.50
N GLY A 105 -1.34 -29.98 11.17
CA GLY A 105 -1.08 -31.21 11.90
C GLY A 105 -1.91 -31.26 13.18
N GLU A 106 -3.11 -31.82 13.04
CA GLU A 106 -3.73 -32.74 14.00
C GLU A 106 -3.66 -32.36 15.49
N THR A 107 -4.61 -31.53 15.90
CA THR A 107 -5.46 -31.89 17.04
C THR A 107 -6.91 -31.59 16.65
N SER A 108 -7.47 -32.47 15.83
CA SER A 108 -8.89 -32.47 15.48
C SER A 108 -9.73 -32.69 16.73
N THR A 109 -10.21 -31.60 17.32
CA THR A 109 -11.54 -31.62 17.94
C THR A 109 -12.51 -31.27 16.82
N SER A 110 -13.27 -32.25 16.33
CA SER A 110 -14.32 -32.04 15.34
C SER A 110 -15.33 -31.04 15.89
N ALA A 111 -15.22 -29.77 15.51
CA ALA A 111 -16.34 -28.88 15.43
C ALA A 111 -17.08 -29.22 14.15
N THR A 112 -18.18 -29.96 14.29
CA THR A 112 -19.12 -30.26 13.20
C THR A 112 -19.79 -28.95 12.80
N GLY A 113 -19.25 -28.34 11.75
CA GLY A 113 -19.78 -27.16 11.10
C GLY A 113 -18.91 -26.91 9.89
N THR A 114 -19.23 -27.56 8.78
CA THR A 114 -18.86 -27.02 7.47
C THR A 114 -19.28 -25.55 7.51
N PRO A 115 -18.37 -24.57 7.36
CA PRO A 115 -18.81 -23.20 7.18
C PRO A 115 -19.77 -23.24 6.00
N ASP A 116 -20.99 -22.77 6.21
CA ASP A 116 -21.84 -22.38 5.10
C ASP A 116 -20.94 -21.57 4.16
N VAL A 117 -20.90 -21.89 2.87
CA VAL A 117 -20.31 -20.97 1.90
C VAL A 117 -21.29 -19.82 1.87
N ALA A 118 -21.15 -18.94 2.86
CA ALA A 118 -21.97 -17.78 3.03
C ALA A 118 -21.83 -16.96 1.75
N ASP A 119 -22.98 -16.49 1.24
CA ASP A 119 -23.03 -15.55 0.13
C ASP A 119 -22.05 -14.40 0.44
N VAL A 120 -20.94 -14.32 -0.31
CA VAL A 120 -19.98 -13.22 -0.16
C VAL A 120 -20.68 -11.96 -0.67
N ASP A 121 -20.64 -10.88 0.10
CA ASP A 121 -21.25 -9.62 -0.31
C ASP A 121 -20.24 -8.46 -0.42
N ALA A 122 -20.72 -7.31 -0.91
CA ALA A 122 -19.88 -6.12 -1.04
C ALA A 122 -19.36 -5.62 0.33
N GLY A 123 -20.07 -5.89 1.42
CA GLY A 123 -19.66 -5.60 2.79
C GLY A 123 -18.43 -6.41 3.18
N ASP A 124 -18.38 -7.70 2.85
CA ASP A 124 -17.20 -8.54 3.11
C ASP A 124 -15.94 -8.02 2.40
N VAL A 125 -16.08 -7.59 1.14
CA VAL A 125 -14.97 -6.98 0.37
C VAL A 125 -14.54 -5.65 0.99
N LEU A 126 -15.50 -4.81 1.42
CA LEU A 126 -15.23 -3.54 2.09
C LEU A 126 -14.50 -3.74 3.43
N ASP A 127 -14.93 -4.71 4.23
CA ASP A 127 -14.29 -5.03 5.51
C ASP A 127 -12.88 -5.59 5.32
N ALA A 128 -12.66 -6.42 4.29
CA ALA A 128 -11.35 -6.92 3.94
C ALA A 128 -10.41 -5.78 3.50
N LEU A 129 -10.85 -4.89 2.62
CA LEU A 129 -10.08 -3.72 2.19
C LEU A 129 -9.78 -2.78 3.37
N ALA A 130 -10.76 -2.49 4.23
CA ALA A 130 -10.58 -1.63 5.39
C ALA A 130 -9.58 -2.25 6.38
N GLY A 131 -9.75 -3.52 6.73
CA GLY A 131 -8.86 -4.25 7.64
C GLY A 131 -7.42 -4.34 7.10
N ALA A 132 -7.27 -4.67 5.82
CA ALA A 132 -5.98 -4.71 5.14
C ALA A 132 -5.31 -3.33 5.14
N SER A 133 -6.06 -2.25 4.89
CA SER A 133 -5.50 -0.90 4.84
C SER A 133 -4.97 -0.44 6.19
N VAL A 134 -5.67 -0.76 7.28
CA VAL A 134 -5.26 -0.44 8.66
C VAL A 134 -3.98 -1.19 9.03
N ARG A 135 -3.95 -2.50 8.75
CA ARG A 135 -2.76 -3.33 9.02
C ARG A 135 -1.57 -2.92 8.15
N GLY A 136 -1.79 -2.64 6.87
CA GLY A 136 -0.77 -2.14 5.95
C GLY A 136 -0.16 -0.82 6.42
N ARG A 137 -1.00 0.12 6.88
CA ARG A 137 -0.54 1.38 7.47
C ARG A 137 0.27 1.17 8.76
N ALA A 138 -0.19 0.33 9.66
CA ALA A 138 0.56 -0.01 10.88
C ALA A 138 1.89 -0.72 10.56
N GLY A 139 1.91 -1.57 9.53
CA GLY A 139 3.11 -2.20 9.00
C GLY A 139 4.10 -1.18 8.44
N ALA A 140 3.61 -0.21 7.66
CA ALA A 140 4.41 0.88 7.12
C ALA A 140 5.06 1.71 8.23
N ASP A 141 4.32 1.99 9.31
CA ASP A 141 4.83 2.77 10.44
C ASP A 141 5.83 1.99 11.32
N SER A 142 5.71 0.66 11.41
CA SER A 142 6.52 -0.16 12.32
C SER A 142 7.76 -0.82 11.70
N THR A 143 7.76 -1.08 10.39
CA THR A 143 8.89 -1.74 9.72
C THR A 143 10.15 -0.87 9.74
N ARG A 144 11.34 -1.47 9.91
CA ARG A 144 12.61 -0.73 9.82
C ARG A 144 13.10 -0.53 8.38
N ASP A 145 12.55 -1.28 7.44
CA ASP A 145 12.89 -1.18 6.03
C ASP A 145 12.05 -0.07 5.38
N GLY A 146 12.70 1.01 4.95
CA GLY A 146 12.05 2.15 4.32
C GLY A 146 11.39 1.82 2.97
N ALA A 147 11.99 0.93 2.17
CA ALA A 147 11.41 0.54 0.89
C ALA A 147 10.14 -0.29 1.10
N LEU A 148 10.14 -1.22 2.07
CA LEU A 148 8.92 -1.93 2.47
C LEU A 148 7.87 -0.97 3.04
N ALA A 149 8.27 0.02 3.83
CA ALA A 149 7.36 1.01 4.39
C ALA A 149 6.61 1.79 3.30
N ARG A 150 7.35 2.28 2.29
CA ARG A 150 6.78 2.99 1.14
C ARG A 150 5.83 2.08 0.33
N LEU A 151 6.19 0.81 0.12
CA LEU A 151 5.33 -0.15 -0.57
C LEU A 151 4.04 -0.40 0.21
N LEU A 152 4.11 -0.65 1.52
CA LEU A 152 2.94 -0.90 2.38
C LEU A 152 2.01 0.32 2.44
N ALA A 153 2.56 1.54 2.48
CA ALA A 153 1.77 2.76 2.41
C ALA A 153 1.04 2.92 1.07
N SER A 154 1.70 2.57 -0.04
CA SER A 154 1.10 2.57 -1.38
C SER A 154 -0.03 1.54 -1.50
N VAL A 155 0.20 0.31 -1.03
CA VAL A 155 -0.80 -0.76 -1.00
C VAL A 155 -2.02 -0.37 -0.14
N SER A 156 -1.78 0.11 1.08
CA SER A 156 -2.84 0.61 1.98
C SER A 156 -3.64 1.75 1.34
N THR A 157 -2.96 2.69 0.68
CA THR A 157 -3.63 3.79 -0.05
C THR A 157 -4.49 3.27 -1.19
N SER A 158 -4.00 2.31 -1.98
CA SER A 158 -4.78 1.67 -3.06
C SER A 158 -6.05 1.01 -2.50
N GLN A 159 -5.94 0.31 -1.37
CA GLN A 159 -7.06 -0.34 -0.69
C GLN A 159 -8.09 0.68 -0.17
N ILE A 160 -7.65 1.80 0.41
CA ILE A 160 -8.54 2.88 0.86
C ILE A 160 -9.33 3.47 -0.30
N VAL A 161 -8.68 3.73 -1.43
CA VAL A 161 -9.33 4.30 -2.62
C VAL A 161 -10.29 3.30 -3.26
N SER A 162 -9.92 2.01 -3.33
CA SER A 162 -10.80 0.94 -3.79
C SER A 162 -12.04 0.81 -2.95
N ALA A 163 -11.89 0.81 -1.62
CA ALA A 163 -13.00 0.69 -0.70
C ALA A 163 -13.98 1.88 -0.83
N GLY A 164 -13.46 3.10 -0.90
CA GLY A 164 -14.30 4.29 -1.11
C GLY A 164 -15.11 4.23 -2.41
N ARG A 165 -14.49 3.77 -3.50
CA ARG A 165 -15.19 3.62 -4.80
C ARG A 165 -16.24 2.53 -4.76
N LEU A 166 -15.96 1.40 -4.12
CA LEU A 166 -16.92 0.31 -3.99
C LEU A 166 -18.11 0.77 -3.15
N ALA A 167 -17.86 1.39 -2.00
CA ALA A 167 -18.90 1.93 -1.13
C ALA A 167 -19.79 2.96 -1.85
N ASP A 168 -19.18 3.90 -2.58
CA ASP A 168 -19.92 4.90 -3.37
C ASP A 168 -20.77 4.23 -4.46
N LEU A 169 -20.25 3.19 -5.13
CA LEU A 169 -20.93 2.49 -6.21
C LEU A 169 -22.16 1.70 -5.73
N VAL A 170 -22.01 0.96 -4.62
CA VAL A 170 -23.08 0.12 -4.06
C VAL A 170 -23.97 0.88 -3.07
N GLY A 171 -23.71 2.16 -2.83
CA GLY A 171 -24.42 2.98 -1.85
C GLY A 171 -24.23 2.51 -0.40
N ALA A 172 -23.13 1.79 -0.12
CA ALA A 172 -22.81 1.28 1.20
C ALA A 172 -22.05 2.32 2.04
N ARG A 173 -22.12 2.16 3.36
CA ARG A 173 -21.32 2.96 4.27
C ARG A 173 -19.94 2.34 4.43
N MET A 174 -18.90 3.15 4.27
CA MET A 174 -17.52 2.75 4.62
C MET A 174 -17.42 2.27 6.07
N PRO A 175 -16.71 1.16 6.34
CA PRO A 175 -16.44 0.71 7.71
C PRO A 175 -15.79 1.83 8.53
N ALA A 176 -16.26 2.05 9.76
CA ALA A 176 -15.73 3.09 10.64
C ALA A 176 -14.25 2.86 11.03
N THR A 177 -13.75 1.64 10.81
CA THR A 177 -12.38 1.23 11.05
C THR A 177 -11.41 1.75 10.01
N ILE A 178 -11.88 2.25 8.85
CA ILE A 178 -10.97 2.83 7.86
C ILE A 178 -10.36 4.12 8.39
N VAL A 179 -9.03 4.18 8.40
CA VAL A 179 -8.28 5.38 8.74
C VAL A 179 -7.72 5.92 7.42
N PRO A 180 -7.99 7.18 7.04
CA PRO A 180 -8.18 8.32 7.94
C PRO A 180 -9.41 9.17 7.61
N GLY A 181 -9.89 9.89 8.62
CA GLY A 181 -10.72 11.07 8.40
C GLY A 181 -9.91 12.20 7.76
N ASP A 182 -10.01 13.39 8.33
CA ASP A 182 -9.19 14.53 7.89
C ASP A 182 -7.72 14.31 8.34
N PRO A 183 -6.75 14.25 7.40
CA PRO A 183 -5.36 14.04 7.77
C PRO A 183 -4.81 15.23 8.52
N ALA A 184 -4.16 14.97 9.65
CA ALA A 184 -3.49 15.97 10.46
C ALA A 184 -1.99 15.97 10.19
N LEU A 185 -1.38 17.15 10.29
CA LEU A 185 0.08 17.26 10.35
C LEU A 185 0.62 16.59 11.62
N PRO A 186 1.85 16.05 11.60
CA PRO A 186 2.46 15.52 12.80
C PRO A 186 2.74 16.65 13.81
N GLU A 187 2.68 16.35 15.11
CA GLU A 187 2.95 17.33 16.18
C GLU A 187 4.43 17.76 16.24
N LYS A 188 5.32 16.93 15.69
CA LYS A 188 6.77 17.13 15.64
C LYS A 188 7.30 16.68 14.29
N THR A 189 8.40 17.27 13.87
CA THR A 189 9.12 16.84 12.66
C THR A 189 9.44 15.34 12.74
N PRO A 190 8.97 14.54 11.77
CA PRO A 190 9.32 13.13 11.69
C PRO A 190 10.84 12.93 11.67
N ALA A 191 11.35 12.05 12.53
CA ALA A 191 12.77 11.72 12.53
C ALA A 191 13.16 11.03 11.20
N GLY A 192 14.40 11.22 10.75
CA GLY A 192 14.92 10.60 9.52
C GLY A 192 14.74 11.44 8.25
N LEU A 193 13.89 12.48 8.26
CA LEU A 193 13.71 13.37 7.11
C LEU A 193 14.80 14.44 7.05
N ALA A 194 15.33 14.69 5.85
CA ALA A 194 16.29 15.78 5.66
C ALA A 194 15.57 17.13 5.57
N ALA A 195 16.23 18.18 6.07
CA ALA A 195 15.69 19.54 6.03
C ALA A 195 15.43 20.03 4.60
N ALA A 196 16.23 19.60 3.62
CA ALA A 196 16.06 19.95 2.22
C ALA A 196 14.77 19.35 1.61
N ASP A 197 14.42 18.11 1.99
CA ASP A 197 13.21 17.44 1.52
C ASP A 197 11.97 18.09 2.14
N LEU A 198 12.05 18.49 3.40
CA LEU A 198 10.98 19.24 4.07
C LEU A 198 10.82 20.65 3.49
N ALA A 199 11.91 21.34 3.15
CA ALA A 199 11.83 22.62 2.44
C ALA A 199 11.18 22.47 1.06
N THR A 200 11.48 21.38 0.35
CA THR A 200 10.84 21.03 -0.93
C THR A 200 9.35 20.76 -0.74
N LEU A 201 8.96 20.05 0.32
CA LEU A 201 7.56 19.79 0.64
C LEU A 201 6.79 21.07 0.95
N VAL A 202 7.34 21.96 1.80
CA VAL A 202 6.74 23.27 2.10
C VAL A 202 6.50 24.07 0.82
N ALA A 203 7.50 24.14 -0.07
CA ALA A 203 7.36 24.85 -1.33
C ALA A 203 6.32 24.20 -2.26
N SER A 204 6.21 22.88 -2.25
CA SER A 204 5.27 22.12 -3.09
C SER A 204 3.82 22.27 -2.64
N GLU A 205 3.56 22.22 -1.33
CA GLU A 205 2.24 22.53 -0.75
C GLU A 205 1.86 23.98 -1.04
N ASP A 206 2.76 24.94 -0.85
CA ASP A 206 2.48 26.37 -1.10
C ASP A 206 2.19 26.65 -2.59
N ALA A 207 2.98 26.05 -3.49
CA ALA A 207 2.77 26.13 -4.93
C ALA A 207 1.43 25.51 -5.35
N SER A 208 1.01 24.42 -4.71
CA SER A 208 -0.29 23.79 -4.95
C SER A 208 -1.43 24.70 -4.49
N GLY A 209 -1.31 25.31 -3.31
CA GLY A 209 -2.22 26.33 -2.82
C GLY A 209 -2.38 27.50 -3.80
N TYR A 210 -1.26 28.08 -4.24
CA TYR A 210 -1.25 29.15 -5.25
C TYR A 210 -1.93 28.74 -6.55
N THR A 211 -1.66 27.52 -7.01
CA THR A 211 -2.23 27.05 -8.28
C THR A 211 -3.75 26.87 -8.17
N TYR A 212 -4.26 26.38 -7.04
CA TYR A 212 -5.69 26.26 -6.81
C TYR A 212 -6.39 27.62 -6.60
N GLU A 213 -5.72 28.64 -6.05
CA GLU A 213 -6.24 30.01 -6.01
C GLU A 213 -6.47 30.54 -7.43
N VAL A 214 -5.51 30.33 -8.33
CA VAL A 214 -5.63 30.71 -9.74
C VAL A 214 -6.74 29.93 -10.44
N GLU A 215 -6.86 28.63 -10.16
CA GLU A 215 -7.94 27.81 -10.70
C GLU A 215 -9.31 28.26 -10.20
N ALA A 216 -9.44 28.58 -8.91
CA ALA A 216 -10.66 29.14 -8.33
C ALA A 216 -11.04 30.47 -8.98
N ALA A 217 -10.06 31.32 -9.32
CA ALA A 217 -10.30 32.58 -10.01
C ALA A 217 -10.80 32.37 -11.46
N ARG A 218 -10.35 31.30 -12.13
CA ARG A 218 -10.70 30.96 -13.52
C ARG A 218 -11.99 30.15 -13.66
N SER A 219 -12.42 29.50 -12.59
CA SER A 219 -13.57 28.59 -12.60
C SER A 219 -14.80 29.17 -11.92
N THR A 220 -15.93 28.46 -12.07
CA THR A 220 -17.22 28.78 -11.45
C THR A 220 -17.84 27.53 -10.83
N GLY A 221 -18.96 27.69 -10.10
CA GLY A 221 -19.73 26.57 -9.55
C GLY A 221 -18.96 25.66 -8.59
N SER A 222 -19.20 24.35 -8.72
CA SER A 222 -18.59 23.31 -7.87
C SER A 222 -17.08 23.22 -8.04
N THR A 223 -16.54 23.44 -9.24
CA THR A 223 -15.10 23.47 -9.52
C THR A 223 -14.43 24.59 -8.73
N ARG A 224 -15.00 25.81 -8.76
CA ARG A 224 -14.48 26.94 -7.97
C ARG A 224 -14.52 26.65 -6.48
N THR A 225 -15.64 26.13 -6.00
CA THR A 225 -15.82 25.80 -4.58
C THR A 225 -14.79 24.78 -4.11
N ARG A 226 -14.52 23.76 -4.93
CA ARG A 226 -13.48 22.76 -4.66
C ARG A 226 -12.08 23.35 -4.67
N ALA A 227 -11.76 24.16 -5.68
CA ALA A 227 -10.45 24.80 -5.80
C ALA A 227 -10.17 25.75 -4.62
N VAL A 228 -11.16 26.53 -4.15
CA VAL A 228 -10.99 27.37 -2.95
C VAL A 228 -10.68 26.54 -1.71
N ARG A 229 -11.38 25.42 -1.51
CA ARG A 229 -11.14 24.54 -0.36
C ARG A 229 -9.75 23.92 -0.41
N LEU A 230 -9.35 23.38 -1.57
CA LEU A 230 -8.03 22.78 -1.74
C LEU A 230 -6.92 23.83 -1.59
N ALA A 231 -7.11 25.03 -2.14
CA ALA A 231 -6.19 26.15 -1.93
C ALA A 231 -5.93 26.41 -0.43
N ALA A 232 -6.99 26.55 0.35
CA ALA A 232 -6.88 26.78 1.80
C ALA A 232 -6.15 25.62 2.49
N ALA A 233 -6.54 24.37 2.21
CA ALA A 233 -5.92 23.18 2.81
C ALA A 233 -4.41 23.11 2.53
N HIS A 234 -3.99 23.34 1.29
CA HIS A 234 -2.56 23.32 0.93
C HIS A 234 -1.79 24.50 1.55
N ARG A 235 -2.37 25.70 1.63
CA ARG A 235 -1.74 26.84 2.30
C ARG A 235 -1.55 26.59 3.79
N ASP A 236 -2.57 26.04 4.45
CA ASP A 236 -2.51 25.68 5.87
C ASP A 236 -1.47 24.58 6.11
N ARG A 237 -1.40 23.57 5.24
CA ARG A 237 -0.36 22.53 5.28
C ARG A 237 1.05 23.09 5.07
N ALA A 238 1.24 23.97 4.09
CA ALA A 238 2.53 24.60 3.83
C ALA A 238 3.02 25.41 5.04
N GLU A 239 2.14 26.22 5.63
CA GLU A 239 2.43 26.97 6.86
C GLU A 239 2.73 26.04 8.03
N GLY A 240 1.95 24.97 8.22
CA GLY A 240 2.16 24.01 9.29
C GLY A 240 3.50 23.28 9.18
N TRP A 241 3.86 22.80 7.99
CA TRP A 241 5.19 22.22 7.75
C TRP A 241 6.31 23.24 7.97
N ALA A 242 6.16 24.48 7.50
CA ALA A 242 7.15 25.53 7.69
C ALA A 242 7.38 25.87 9.17
N ARG A 243 6.32 25.80 10.00
CA ARG A 243 6.44 25.96 11.46
C ARG A 243 7.09 24.76 12.13
N LEU A 244 6.74 23.54 11.73
CA LEU A 244 7.34 22.32 12.28
C LEU A 244 8.86 22.28 12.10
N VAL A 245 9.35 22.80 10.97
CA VAL A 245 10.80 22.88 10.69
C VAL A 245 11.44 24.23 11.03
N ASP A 246 10.72 25.12 11.70
CA ASP A 246 11.20 26.44 12.17
C ASP A 246 11.78 27.34 11.06
N VAL A 247 11.16 27.33 9.87
CA VAL A 247 11.55 28.22 8.76
C VAL A 247 10.51 29.30 8.44
N ALA A 248 9.30 29.21 9.01
CA ALA A 248 8.20 30.11 8.70
C ALA A 248 8.55 31.60 8.91
N GLY A 249 8.45 32.38 7.83
CA GLY A 249 8.74 33.82 7.84
C GLY A 249 10.23 34.19 7.96
N GLY A 250 11.12 33.20 8.03
CA GLY A 250 12.56 33.39 8.10
C GLY A 250 13.23 33.46 6.73
N ALA A 251 14.55 33.70 6.72
CA ALA A 251 15.34 33.71 5.48
C ALA A 251 15.46 32.34 4.79
N GLN A 252 15.11 31.26 5.50
CA GLN A 252 15.08 29.88 4.97
C GLN A 252 13.68 29.44 4.55
N ASP A 253 12.66 30.31 4.64
CA ASP A 253 11.31 30.00 4.18
C ASP A 253 11.33 29.82 2.65
N PRO A 254 11.00 28.63 2.12
CA PRO A 254 11.12 28.37 0.69
C PRO A 254 9.91 28.88 -0.11
N ARG A 255 8.88 29.42 0.57
CA ARG A 255 7.64 29.88 -0.04
C ARG A 255 7.86 31.15 -0.85
N ARG A 256 7.13 31.28 -1.95
CA ARG A 256 7.31 32.34 -2.94
C ARG A 256 6.04 33.16 -3.11
N VAL A 257 6.22 34.43 -3.48
CA VAL A 257 5.11 35.33 -3.80
C VAL A 257 4.35 34.89 -5.06
N ALA A 258 5.02 34.19 -5.97
CA ALA A 258 4.41 33.66 -7.18
C ALA A 258 5.13 32.38 -7.65
N TYR A 259 4.36 31.51 -8.31
CA TYR A 259 4.84 30.25 -8.88
C TYR A 259 4.51 30.19 -10.36
N GLN A 260 5.34 29.44 -11.11
CA GLN A 260 5.01 29.08 -12.47
C GLN A 260 3.90 28.03 -12.45
N ILE A 261 2.79 28.31 -13.14
CA ILE A 261 1.68 27.37 -13.28
C ILE A 261 1.81 26.68 -14.62
N GLU A 262 1.92 25.36 -14.59
CA GLU A 262 1.86 24.54 -15.79
C GLU A 262 0.43 24.10 -16.10
N GLY A 263 0.14 24.00 -17.41
CA GLY A 263 -1.15 23.55 -17.90
C GLY A 263 -2.18 24.67 -18.10
N THR A 264 -3.12 24.40 -19.00
CA THR A 264 -4.19 25.32 -19.40
C THR A 264 -5.57 24.83 -18.94
N SER A 265 -5.64 23.68 -18.26
CA SER A 265 -6.89 23.05 -17.83
C SER A 265 -6.82 22.68 -16.35
N ALA A 266 -7.80 23.18 -15.59
CA ALA A 266 -8.11 22.83 -14.21
C ALA A 266 -7.87 21.35 -13.88
N LYS A 267 -8.46 20.49 -14.71
CA LYS A 267 -8.46 19.04 -14.52
C LYS A 267 -7.06 18.45 -14.65
N LYS A 268 -6.30 18.88 -15.67
CA LYS A 268 -4.92 18.41 -15.89
C LYS A 268 -4.01 18.91 -14.78
N THR A 269 -4.17 20.17 -14.38
CA THR A 269 -3.38 20.81 -13.33
C THR A 269 -3.64 20.14 -11.98
N GLY A 270 -4.89 20.02 -11.54
CA GLY A 270 -5.24 19.35 -10.28
C GLY A 270 -4.75 17.90 -10.23
N ARG A 271 -4.99 17.11 -11.28
CA ARG A 271 -4.46 15.73 -11.36
C ARG A 271 -2.93 15.69 -11.21
N GLY A 272 -2.21 16.56 -11.92
CA GLY A 272 -0.75 16.58 -11.91
C GLY A 272 -0.18 16.94 -10.54
N LEU A 273 -0.72 17.98 -9.91
CA LEU A 273 -0.31 18.44 -8.58
C LEU A 273 -0.51 17.36 -7.53
N GLU A 274 -1.71 16.82 -7.44
CA GLU A 274 -2.05 15.83 -6.41
C GLU A 274 -1.28 14.51 -6.60
N SER A 275 -1.08 14.09 -7.86
CA SER A 275 -0.25 12.89 -8.13
C SER A 275 1.22 13.12 -7.76
N SER A 276 1.73 14.34 -7.97
CA SER A 276 3.08 14.72 -7.55
C SER A 276 3.20 14.71 -6.03
N LEU A 277 2.24 15.30 -5.30
CA LEU A 277 2.22 15.31 -3.84
C LEU A 277 2.11 13.90 -3.27
N ALA A 278 1.25 13.04 -3.83
CA ALA A 278 1.16 11.64 -3.44
C ALA A 278 2.53 10.93 -3.58
N THR A 279 3.28 11.25 -4.65
CA THR A 279 4.64 10.71 -4.85
C THR A 279 5.62 11.26 -3.81
N THR A 280 5.60 12.58 -3.54
CA THR A 280 6.44 13.21 -2.51
C THR A 280 6.18 12.58 -1.13
N TYR A 281 4.93 12.45 -0.71
CA TYR A 281 4.60 11.83 0.57
C TYR A 281 5.01 10.35 0.63
N ALA A 282 4.81 9.60 -0.45
CA ALA A 282 5.27 8.21 -0.52
C ALA A 282 6.80 8.09 -0.35
N THR A 283 7.57 8.97 -0.98
CA THR A 283 9.03 9.02 -0.80
C THR A 283 9.40 9.31 0.65
N LEU A 284 8.78 10.31 1.27
CA LEU A 284 9.03 10.68 2.67
C LEU A 284 8.66 9.55 3.65
N VAL A 285 7.64 8.74 3.36
CA VAL A 285 7.35 7.53 4.15
C VAL A 285 8.54 6.57 4.18
N GLY A 286 9.23 6.41 3.05
CA GLY A 286 10.40 5.53 2.96
C GLY A 286 11.63 6.06 3.69
N GLU A 287 11.73 7.38 3.87
CA GLU A 287 12.86 8.05 4.53
C GLU A 287 12.65 8.24 6.03
N ALA A 288 11.41 8.52 6.44
CA ALA A 288 11.07 8.71 7.84
C ALA A 288 11.38 7.46 8.66
N ALA A 289 11.83 7.67 9.90
CA ALA A 289 12.03 6.62 10.87
C ALA A 289 10.70 5.93 11.22
N PRO A 290 10.74 4.65 11.66
CA PRO A 290 9.55 3.98 12.19
C PRO A 290 8.89 4.80 13.31
N VAL A 291 7.58 4.66 13.49
CA VAL A 291 6.72 5.40 14.45
C VAL A 291 6.42 6.86 14.04
N HIS A 292 7.04 7.35 12.97
CA HIS A 292 6.87 8.73 12.49
C HIS A 292 6.26 8.84 11.08
N ARG A 293 5.73 7.74 10.53
CA ARG A 293 5.24 7.69 9.15
C ARG A 293 3.74 7.87 9.04
N ALA A 294 3.01 7.59 10.13
CA ALA A 294 1.55 7.57 10.13
C ALA A 294 0.95 8.76 9.37
N ALA A 295 1.27 10.01 9.74
CA ALA A 295 0.75 11.23 9.12
C ALA A 295 1.09 11.40 7.62
N LEU A 296 2.29 10.94 7.21
CA LEU A 296 2.71 10.99 5.82
C LEU A 296 1.89 10.03 4.96
N VAL A 297 1.53 8.86 5.50
CA VAL A 297 0.67 7.89 4.81
C VAL A 297 -0.72 8.46 4.56
N ASP A 298 -1.30 9.22 5.49
CA ASP A 298 -2.62 9.82 5.23
C ASP A 298 -2.64 11.07 4.39
N LEU A 299 -1.58 11.87 4.43
CA LEU A 299 -1.40 12.94 3.44
C LEU A 299 -1.22 12.35 2.03
N MET A 300 -0.50 11.23 1.89
CA MET A 300 -0.42 10.48 0.64
C MET A 300 -1.80 9.96 0.17
N ALA A 301 -2.59 9.40 1.09
CA ALA A 301 -3.90 8.86 0.77
C ALA A 301 -4.91 9.96 0.39
N GLU A 302 -4.85 11.12 1.02
CA GLU A 302 -5.63 12.30 0.66
C GLU A 302 -5.25 12.83 -0.73
N ALA A 303 -3.96 13.08 -0.97
CA ALA A 303 -3.49 13.54 -2.29
C ALA A 303 -3.92 12.55 -3.40
N THR A 304 -3.85 11.24 -3.15
CA THR A 304 -4.32 10.23 -4.11
C THR A 304 -5.83 10.34 -4.37
N ARG A 305 -6.65 10.53 -3.33
CA ARG A 305 -8.11 10.72 -3.46
C ARG A 305 -8.41 11.99 -4.23
N ASP A 306 -7.76 13.10 -3.90
CA ASP A 306 -7.95 14.38 -4.57
C ASP A 306 -7.57 14.31 -6.05
N ALA A 307 -6.46 13.64 -6.39
CA ALA A 307 -6.09 13.34 -7.78
C ALA A 307 -7.23 12.60 -8.51
N GLY A 308 -7.84 11.61 -7.86
CA GLY A 308 -9.01 10.88 -8.36
C GLY A 308 -10.21 11.78 -8.61
N THR A 309 -10.47 12.77 -7.75
CA THR A 309 -11.56 13.74 -7.96
C THR A 309 -11.34 14.66 -9.16
N TRP A 310 -10.08 14.82 -9.58
CA TRP A 310 -9.68 15.47 -10.83
C TRP A 310 -9.59 14.50 -12.02
N GLY A 311 -10.03 13.25 -11.85
CA GLY A 311 -10.06 12.23 -12.88
C GLY A 311 -8.70 11.60 -13.18
N ALA A 312 -7.83 11.48 -12.17
CA ALA A 312 -6.75 10.50 -12.23
C ALA A 312 -7.33 9.08 -12.32
N ALA A 313 -6.70 8.23 -13.12
CA ALA A 313 -6.96 6.80 -13.06
C ALA A 313 -6.49 6.27 -11.69
N GLN A 314 -7.20 5.27 -11.17
CA GLN A 314 -6.72 4.57 -9.99
C GLN A 314 -5.56 3.68 -10.38
N LEU A 315 -4.59 3.58 -9.48
CA LEU A 315 -3.37 2.81 -9.68
C LEU A 315 -3.26 1.72 -8.61
N PRO A 316 -2.64 0.57 -8.94
CA PRO A 316 -2.29 -0.46 -7.97
C PRO A 316 -1.28 0.08 -6.95
N PHE A 317 -0.36 0.94 -7.37
CA PHE A 317 0.68 1.53 -6.52
C PHE A 317 0.67 3.07 -6.56
N PRO A 318 -0.32 3.75 -5.95
CA PRO A 318 -0.32 5.21 -5.83
C PRO A 318 0.98 5.73 -5.21
N GLY A 319 1.49 6.88 -5.68
CA GLY A 319 2.74 7.48 -5.20
C GLY A 319 4.04 6.72 -5.56
N MET A 320 3.94 5.67 -6.36
CA MET A 320 5.09 4.91 -6.88
C MET A 320 5.04 4.85 -8.41
N PRO A 321 5.29 5.98 -9.12
CA PRO A 321 5.23 6.03 -10.58
C PRO A 321 6.18 5.02 -11.26
N GLU A 322 7.27 4.64 -10.60
CA GLU A 322 8.19 3.61 -11.06
C GLU A 322 7.56 2.20 -11.14
N ARG A 323 6.38 2.00 -10.55
CA ARG A 323 5.61 0.75 -10.56
C ARG A 323 4.34 0.82 -11.40
N ALA A 324 4.13 1.91 -12.14
CA ALA A 324 2.93 2.12 -12.96
C ALA A 324 3.03 1.48 -14.37
N ALA A 325 4.16 0.86 -14.71
CA ALA A 325 4.49 0.39 -16.06
C ALA A 325 4.87 -1.11 -16.14
N ASP A 326 4.68 -1.88 -15.07
CA ASP A 326 4.92 -3.33 -15.04
C ASP A 326 3.68 -4.12 -15.46
#